data_AF-A0A537KAS5-F1
#
_entry.id   AF-A0A537KAS5-F1
#
_cell.length_a   1.000
_cell.length_b   1.000
_cell.length_c   1.000
_cell.angle_alpha   90.00
_cell.angle_beta   90.00
_cell.angle_gamma   90.00
#
_symmetry.space_group_name_H-M   'P 1'
#
loop_
_entity.id
_entity.type
_entity.pdbx_description
1 polymer ?
#
loop_
_entity_poly.entity_id
_entity_poly.type
_entity_poly.pdbx_seq_one_letter_code
_entity_poly.pdbx_strand_id
1 'polypeptide(L)'
;MNSQFPHDEIKPFASDKAKKQQVEEMFDSIAGRYDLMNRLFSAGIDMKWRKKTIGLLKKLEPKTILDMATGTADMAILACSL
;
A
#
# COMPACT_ATOMS: atom_id res chain seq x y z
N MET A 1 -6.08 24.07 -19.74
CA MET A 1 -6.53 22.72 -20.14
C MET A 1 -7.28 22.14 -18.96
N ASN A 2 -8.58 21.93 -19.09
CA ASN A 2 -9.40 21.36 -18.01
C ASN A 2 -9.43 19.84 -18.23
N SER A 3 -8.56 19.12 -17.54
CA SER A 3 -8.44 17.67 -17.67
C SER A 3 -9.36 16.99 -16.66
N GLN A 4 -10.64 16.92 -17.00
CA GLN A 4 -11.62 16.14 -16.24
C GLN A 4 -11.54 14.69 -16.73
N PHE A 5 -11.15 13.77 -15.86
CA PHE A 5 -11.01 12.37 -16.19
C PHE A 5 -12.23 11.57 -15.71
N PRO A 6 -12.57 10.43 -16.35
CA PRO A 6 -13.74 9.63 -15.98
C PRO A 6 -13.75 9.17 -14.50
N HIS A 7 -12.55 9.02 -13.91
CA HIS A 7 -12.41 8.61 -12.51
C HIS A 7 -12.68 9.73 -11.52
N ASP A 8 -12.81 10.98 -11.95
CA ASP A 8 -13.09 12.12 -11.07
C ASP A 8 -14.49 12.04 -10.46
N GLU A 9 -15.45 11.45 -11.17
CA GLU A 9 -16.84 11.34 -10.75
C GLU A 9 -17.17 10.04 -10.01
N ILE A 10 -16.29 9.04 -10.05
CA ILE A 10 -16.52 7.75 -9.39
C ILE A 10 -16.46 7.93 -7.87
N LYS A 11 -17.58 7.64 -7.21
CA LYS A 11 -17.73 7.69 -5.76
C LYS A 11 -17.78 6.26 -5.17
N PRO A 12 -17.10 6.00 -4.04
CA PRO A 12 -17.15 4.70 -3.37
C PRO A 12 -18.56 4.29 -2.91
N PHE A 13 -19.37 5.26 -2.48
CA PHE A 13 -20.69 5.02 -1.91
C PHE A 13 -21.75 5.91 -2.56
N ALA A 14 -22.98 5.38 -2.67
CA ALA A 14 -24.14 6.17 -3.09
C ALA A 14 -24.59 7.09 -1.93
N SER A 15 -23.85 8.17 -1.68
CA SER A 15 -24.13 9.16 -0.65
C SER A 15 -23.85 10.59 -1.11
N ASP A 16 -24.46 11.55 -0.43
CA ASP A 16 -24.31 12.98 -0.69
C ASP A 16 -22.97 13.56 -0.19
N LYS A 17 -22.17 12.76 0.54
CA LYS A 17 -20.85 13.17 1.04
C LYS A 17 -19.89 13.47 -0.12
N ALA A 18 -18.92 14.34 0.15
CA ALA A 18 -17.85 14.65 -0.79
C ALA A 18 -17.00 13.39 -1.08
N LYS A 19 -16.51 13.24 -2.32
CA LYS A 19 -15.69 12.09 -2.73
C LYS A 19 -14.52 11.82 -1.78
N LYS A 20 -13.82 12.87 -1.35
CA LYS A 20 -12.69 12.75 -0.43
C LYS A 20 -13.09 12.07 0.90
N GLN A 21 -14.22 12.48 1.48
CA GLN A 21 -14.74 11.88 2.72
C GLN A 21 -15.13 10.42 2.51
N GLN A 22 -15.74 10.09 1.38
CA GLN A 22 -16.08 8.70 1.08
C GLN A 22 -14.85 7.81 0.87
N VAL A 23 -13.80 8.35 0.26
CA VAL A 23 -12.52 7.62 0.08
C VAL A 23 -11.87 7.37 1.44
N GLU A 24 -11.85 8.38 2.32
CA GLU A 24 -11.37 8.25 3.70
C GLU A 24 -12.16 7.17 4.47
N GLU A 25 -13.50 7.24 4.47
CA GLU A 25 -14.38 6.24 5.11
C GLU A 25 -14.17 4.83 4.56
N MET A 26 -13.99 4.70 3.23
CA MET A 26 -13.69 3.42 2.60
C MET A 26 -12.36 2.87 3.12
N PHE A 27 -11.31 3.69 3.15
CA PHE A 27 -9.99 3.28 3.65
C PHE A 27 -10.03 2.93 5.13
N ASP A 28 -10.72 3.71 5.97
CA ASP A 28 -10.90 3.41 7.40
C ASP A 28 -11.57 2.05 7.61
N SER A 29 -12.57 1.73 6.80
CA SER A 29 -13.31 0.46 6.90
C SER A 29 -12.46 -0.77 6.55
N ILE A 30 -11.46 -0.61 5.67
CA ILE A 30 -10.60 -1.71 5.20
C ILE A 30 -9.23 -1.72 5.86
N ALA A 31 -8.81 -0.65 6.54
CA ALA A 31 -7.46 -0.49 7.07
C ALA A 31 -6.99 -1.71 7.87
N GLY A 32 -7.83 -2.23 8.77
CA GLY A 32 -7.50 -3.40 9.60
C GLY A 32 -7.35 -4.72 8.84
N ARG A 33 -7.81 -4.80 7.59
CA ARG A 33 -7.69 -6.00 6.72
C ARG A 33 -6.92 -5.71 5.44
N TYR A 34 -6.36 -4.51 5.29
CA TYR A 34 -5.77 -4.03 4.06
C TYR A 34 -4.60 -4.93 3.63
N ASP A 35 -3.69 -5.24 4.55
CA ASP A 35 -2.56 -6.12 4.27
C ASP A 35 -3.01 -7.54 3.93
N LEU A 36 -3.98 -8.08 4.66
CA LEU A 36 -4.56 -9.40 4.36
C LEU A 36 -5.18 -9.44 2.96
N MET A 37 -5.94 -8.41 2.59
CA MET A 37 -6.55 -8.30 1.28
C MET A 37 -5.49 -8.19 0.18
N ASN A 38 -4.45 -7.38 0.39
CA ASN A 38 -3.34 -7.27 -0.55
C ASN A 38 -2.60 -8.59 -0.74
N ARG A 39 -2.36 -9.34 0.35
CA ARG A 39 -1.77 -10.69 0.30
C ARG A 39 -2.61 -11.65 -0.54
N LEU A 40 -3.94 -11.62 -0.38
CA LEU A 40 -4.87 -12.51 -1.07
C LEU A 40 -5.02 -12.11 -2.54
N PHE A 41 -5.27 -10.84 -2.83
CA PHE A 41 -5.46 -10.33 -4.19
C PHE A 41 -4.21 -10.42 -5.05
N SER A 42 -3.03 -10.32 -4.45
CA SER A 42 -1.76 -10.57 -5.14
C SER A 42 -1.44 -12.06 -5.32
N ALA A 43 -2.26 -12.98 -4.80
CA ALA A 43 -1.93 -14.40 -4.65
C ALA A 43 -0.55 -14.63 -3.97
N GLY A 44 -0.20 -13.76 -3.02
CA GLY A 44 1.07 -13.80 -2.30
C GLY A 44 2.30 -13.34 -3.11
N ILE A 45 2.12 -12.83 -4.34
CA ILE A 45 3.22 -12.39 -5.21
C ILE A 45 3.99 -11.24 -4.57
N ASP A 46 3.32 -10.32 -3.90
CA ASP A 46 3.96 -9.18 -3.25
C ASP A 46 4.95 -9.64 -2.13
N MET A 47 4.79 -10.82 -1.52
CA MET A 47 5.75 -11.34 -0.53
C MET A 47 7.04 -11.78 -1.22
N LYS A 48 6.91 -12.41 -2.39
CA LYS A 48 8.05 -12.85 -3.19
C LYS A 48 8.91 -11.65 -3.60
N TRP A 49 8.28 -10.56 -4.00
CA TRP A 49 8.99 -9.32 -4.33
C TRP A 49 9.71 -8.73 -3.11
N ARG A 50 9.05 -8.59 -1.95
CA ARG A 50 9.69 -8.10 -0.72
C ARG A 50 10.92 -8.94 -0.35
N LYS A 51 10.77 -10.26 -0.31
CA LYS A 51 11.88 -11.19 -0.01
C LYS A 51 13.03 -11.07 -1.01
N LYS A 52 12.71 -10.93 -2.31
CA LYS A 52 13.73 -10.70 -3.35
C LYS A 52 14.48 -9.39 -3.09
N THR A 53 13.78 -8.31 -2.79
CA THR A 53 14.39 -7.00 -2.47
C THR A 53 15.32 -7.10 -1.26
N ILE A 54 14.89 -7.76 -0.17
CA ILE A 54 15.74 -8.04 0.99
C ILE A 54 16.98 -8.84 0.61
N GLY A 55 16.84 -9.90 -0.18
CA GLY A 55 17.98 -10.69 -0.66
C GLY A 55 18.98 -9.89 -1.50
N LEU A 56 18.51 -8.87 -2.23
CA LEU A 56 19.38 -7.94 -2.96
C LEU A 56 20.06 -6.94 -2.01
N LEU A 57 19.33 -6.38 -1.05
CA LEU A 57 19.84 -5.43 -0.07
C LEU A 57 20.88 -6.06 0.86
N LYS A 58 20.70 -7.33 1.26
CA LYS A 58 21.63 -8.03 2.17
C LYS A 58 23.07 -8.03 1.65
N LYS A 59 23.26 -8.08 0.33
CA LYS A 59 24.58 -8.06 -0.31
C LYS A 59 25.30 -6.72 -0.17
N LEU A 60 24.57 -5.65 0.15
CA LEU A 60 25.10 -4.30 0.28
C LEU A 60 25.48 -3.96 1.73
N GLU A 61 25.21 -4.86 2.69
CA GLU A 61 25.48 -4.66 4.12
C GLU A 61 25.04 -3.27 4.63
N PRO A 62 23.77 -2.87 4.40
CA PRO A 62 23.32 -1.53 4.74
C PRO A 62 23.29 -1.36 6.25
N LYS A 63 23.91 -0.27 6.74
CA LYS A 63 23.85 0.11 8.16
C LYS A 63 22.57 0.84 8.53
N THR A 64 21.97 1.54 7.57
CA THR A 64 20.77 2.36 7.76
C THR A 64 19.88 2.24 6.52
N ILE A 65 18.58 2.08 6.72
CA ILE A 65 17.58 1.96 5.65
C ILE A 65 16.46 2.97 5.92
N LEU A 66 16.03 3.69 4.88
CA LEU A 66 14.86 4.56 4.89
C LEU A 66 13.79 3.99 3.96
N ASP A 67 12.61 3.70 4.50
CA ASP A 67 11.45 3.25 3.72
C ASP A 67 10.49 4.43 3.49
N MET A 68 10.45 4.93 2.25
CA MET A 68 9.62 6.08 1.88
C MET A 68 8.22 5.61 1.47
N ALA A 69 7.18 6.31 1.95
CA ALA A 69 5.79 5.92 1.73
C ALA A 69 5.48 4.47 2.17
N THR A 70 6.04 4.10 3.33
CA THR A 70 6.06 2.72 3.87
C THR A 70 4.68 2.08 4.10
N GLY A 71 3.61 2.88 4.15
CA GLY A 71 2.26 2.38 4.43
C GLY A 71 2.19 1.69 5.79
N THR A 72 1.82 0.41 5.80
CA THR A 72 1.74 -0.46 6.99
C THR A 72 3.11 -0.96 7.48
N ALA A 73 4.20 -0.53 6.84
CA ALA A 73 5.58 -0.82 7.22
C ALA A 73 6.05 -2.27 7.07
N ASP A 74 5.27 -3.13 6.40
CA ASP A 74 5.64 -4.53 6.11
C ASP A 74 7.05 -4.69 5.50
N MET A 75 7.52 -3.74 4.68
CA MET A 75 8.84 -3.81 4.04
C MET A 75 9.93 -3.41 5.02
N ALA A 76 9.76 -2.28 5.71
CA ALA A 76 10.68 -1.83 6.75
C ALA A 76 10.86 -2.87 7.86
N ILE A 77 9.77 -3.48 8.33
CA ILE A 77 9.80 -4.56 9.34
C ILE A 77 10.59 -5.77 8.81
N LEU A 78 10.35 -6.18 7.57
CA LEU A 78 11.12 -7.26 6.96
C LEU A 78 12.59 -6.90 6.78
N ALA A 79 12.92 -5.63 6.52
CA ALA A 79 14.29 -5.16 6.40
C ALA A 79 15.07 -5.18 7.71
N CYS A 80 14.40 -5.14 8.86
CA CYS A 80 15.05 -5.33 10.16
C CYS A 80 15.65 -6.73 10.36
N SER A 81 15.32 -7.71 9.50
CA SER A 81 15.92 -9.06 9.54
C SER A 81 17.20 -9.19 8.70
N LEU A 82 17.72 -8.09 8.15
CA LEU A 82 18.92 -8.10 7.29
C LEU A 82 20.20 -8.41 8.05
#